data_AF-A0A6L8GIB3-F1
#
_entry.id   AF-A0A6L8GIB3-F1
#
_cell.length_a   1.000
_cell.length_b   1.000
_cell.length_c   1.000
_cell.angle_alpha   90.00
_cell.angle_beta   90.00
_cell.angle_gamma   90.00
#
_symmetry.space_group_name_H-M   'P 1'
#
loop_
_entity.id
_entity.type
_entity.pdbx_description
1 polymer ?
#
loop_
_entity_poly.entity_id
_entity_poly.type
_entity_poly.pdbx_seq_one_letter_code
_entity_poly.pdbx_strand_id
1 'polypeptide(L)'
;MGETPSRRAIFDCRPLRDADEQACAIRILTRLATAAYRRPARDRELQTLLDFYAAGREKGSFDEGIQLALERLLVDPNFLFRIERDPSRAAPGTPYDVSDLELASRLSFFLWSSVPDDELLAAAARGQLRNPGMLEQQVRRMLADSRATTLVDGFAGQWLQVRNIRTVYPDPGEFPHFDDNLREALLEETRLFIDSQIREDRGVPELLSADYTFLNERLARHYGVPNVYGSRFRRVPLNGGDRGGLLGHGSILTVTSYPNRTSPVLRGKWILENILGTPRPRRRPRCPRCRSEVRAAGTPPCASGWRRIGTTPPAPRATHPSIHWDSRSRGSTRPGRGARWTRAPSSTLPGRFRAAPRLKGCRDCGRCCWTGASSSCAR
;
A
#
# COMPACT_ATOMS: atom_id res chain seq x y z
N MET A 1 26.35 -17.55 -23.97
CA MET A 1 25.46 -16.91 -22.96
C MET A 1 26.19 -16.85 -21.62
N GLY A 2 26.02 -15.78 -20.83
CA GLY A 2 26.75 -15.60 -19.56
C GLY A 2 26.12 -16.34 -18.37
N GLU A 3 26.94 -16.78 -17.42
CA GLU A 3 26.52 -17.40 -16.15
C GLU A 3 26.02 -16.34 -15.16
N THR A 4 24.75 -15.96 -15.28
CA THR A 4 24.11 -15.04 -14.31
C THR A 4 23.61 -15.80 -13.08
N PRO A 5 23.48 -15.13 -11.91
CA PRO A 5 22.86 -15.73 -10.73
C PRO A 5 21.46 -16.31 -11.01
N SER A 6 20.64 -15.61 -11.81
CA SER A 6 19.31 -16.08 -12.19
C SER A 6 19.36 -17.34 -13.05
N ARG A 7 20.31 -17.43 -13.99
CA ARG A 7 20.48 -18.62 -14.82
C ARG A 7 20.89 -19.83 -13.98
N ARG A 8 21.79 -19.67 -13.01
CA ARG A 8 22.13 -20.72 -12.05
C ARG A 8 20.94 -21.13 -11.18
N ALA A 9 20.09 -20.18 -10.82
CA ALA A 9 18.87 -20.44 -10.06
C ALA A 9 17.80 -21.17 -10.87
N ILE A 10 17.77 -21.04 -12.20
CA ILE A 10 16.85 -21.75 -13.11
C ILE A 10 17.38 -23.15 -13.43
N PHE A 11 18.63 -23.23 -13.89
CA PHE A 11 19.26 -24.46 -14.35
C PHE A 11 19.97 -25.17 -13.20
N ASP A 12 19.20 -25.78 -12.30
CA ASP A 12 19.75 -26.67 -11.25
C ASP A 12 20.33 -27.97 -11.82
N CYS A 13 19.92 -28.33 -13.04
CA CYS A 13 20.33 -29.50 -13.80
C CYS A 13 20.98 -29.05 -15.10
N ARG A 14 22.04 -29.73 -15.51
CA ARG A 14 22.59 -29.62 -16.85
C ARG A 14 22.80 -31.01 -17.43
N PRO A 15 22.13 -31.36 -18.53
CA PRO A 15 22.32 -32.65 -19.17
C PRO A 15 23.73 -32.72 -19.77
N LEU A 16 24.43 -33.84 -19.54
CA LEU A 16 25.72 -34.13 -20.16
C LEU A 16 25.56 -34.84 -21.51
N ARG A 17 24.39 -35.47 -21.72
CA ARG A 17 24.01 -36.20 -22.94
C ARG A 17 22.56 -35.91 -23.26
N ASP A 18 22.20 -36.02 -24.53
CA ASP A 18 20.82 -35.80 -25.01
C ASP A 18 19.79 -36.69 -24.31
N ALA A 19 20.16 -37.93 -23.97
CA ALA A 19 19.30 -38.87 -23.25
C ALA A 19 18.93 -38.39 -21.82
N ASP A 20 19.75 -37.52 -21.23
CA ASP A 20 19.54 -36.99 -19.88
C ASP A 20 18.70 -35.69 -19.89
N GLU A 21 18.46 -35.10 -21.07
CA GLU A 21 17.74 -33.82 -21.22
C GLU A 21 16.32 -33.88 -20.65
N GLN A 22 15.55 -34.91 -21.01
CA GLN A 22 14.17 -35.03 -20.59
C GLN A 22 14.04 -35.10 -19.07
N ALA A 23 14.92 -35.86 -18.41
CA ALA A 23 14.94 -35.96 -16.96
C ALA A 23 15.32 -34.63 -16.30
N CYS A 24 16.32 -33.92 -16.84
CA CYS A 24 16.68 -32.58 -16.38
C CYS A 24 15.53 -31.57 -16.57
N ALA A 25 14.86 -31.58 -17.72
CA ALA A 25 13.74 -30.68 -18.01
C ALA A 25 12.58 -30.91 -17.05
N ILE A 26 12.20 -32.17 -16.80
CA ILE A 26 11.17 -32.53 -15.82
C ILE A 26 11.51 -31.96 -14.44
N ARG A 27 12.77 -32.12 -13.98
CA ARG A 27 13.20 -31.64 -12.68
C ARG A 27 13.13 -30.13 -12.56
N ILE A 28 13.68 -29.41 -13.54
CA ILE A 28 13.71 -27.95 -13.58
C ILE A 28 12.27 -27.41 -13.60
N LEU A 29 11.44 -27.90 -14.54
CA LEU A 29 10.07 -27.40 -14.71
C LEU A 29 9.19 -27.73 -13.52
N THR A 30 9.35 -28.89 -12.89
CA THR A 30 8.62 -29.23 -11.66
C THR A 30 8.94 -28.26 -10.54
N ARG A 31 10.22 -27.94 -10.31
CA ARG A 31 10.62 -26.99 -9.27
C ARG A 31 10.11 -25.58 -9.57
N LEU A 32 10.31 -25.10 -10.79
CA LEU A 32 9.86 -23.77 -11.20
C LEU A 32 8.34 -23.63 -11.12
N ALA A 33 7.59 -24.62 -11.62
CA ALA A 33 6.13 -24.62 -11.55
C ALA A 33 5.64 -24.70 -10.10
N THR A 34 6.30 -25.48 -9.25
CA THR A 34 5.94 -25.60 -7.83
C THR A 34 6.09 -24.28 -7.09
N ALA A 35 7.20 -23.57 -7.31
CA ALA A 35 7.44 -22.25 -6.74
C ALA A 35 6.49 -21.18 -7.33
N ALA A 36 6.34 -21.17 -8.67
CA ALA A 36 5.54 -20.17 -9.38
C ALA A 36 4.04 -20.28 -9.05
N TYR A 37 3.52 -21.51 -8.99
CA TYR A 37 2.12 -21.78 -8.68
C TYR A 37 1.86 -21.92 -7.18
N ARG A 38 2.93 -21.92 -6.36
CA ARG A 38 2.87 -21.91 -4.89
C ARG A 38 2.19 -23.16 -4.32
N ARG A 39 2.34 -24.28 -5.03
CA ARG A 39 1.83 -25.60 -4.69
C ARG A 39 2.53 -26.65 -5.55
N PRO A 40 2.52 -27.93 -5.16
CA PRO A 40 2.99 -28.99 -6.03
C PRO A 40 2.36 -28.88 -7.44
N ALA A 41 3.22 -28.91 -8.46
CA ALA A 41 2.79 -28.90 -9.85
C ALA A 41 1.96 -30.14 -10.16
N ARG A 42 0.84 -29.97 -10.87
CA ARG A 42 0.01 -31.12 -11.29
C ARG A 42 0.55 -31.69 -12.59
N ASP A 43 0.37 -32.99 -12.81
CA ASP A 43 0.86 -33.69 -14.01
C ASP A 43 0.44 -33.03 -15.32
N ARG A 44 -0.82 -32.56 -15.41
CA ARG A 44 -1.31 -31.85 -16.61
C ARG A 44 -0.61 -30.52 -16.85
N GLU A 45 -0.25 -29.82 -15.79
CA GLU A 45 0.46 -28.53 -15.89
C GLU A 45 1.89 -28.77 -16.31
N LEU A 46 2.55 -29.77 -15.70
CA LEU A 46 3.88 -30.18 -16.08
C LEU A 46 3.95 -30.67 -17.52
N GLN A 47 2.99 -31.50 -17.95
CA GLN A 47 2.91 -31.96 -19.34
C GLN A 47 2.78 -30.79 -20.31
N THR A 48 1.92 -29.80 -20.00
CA THR A 48 1.80 -28.59 -20.82
C THR A 48 3.16 -27.90 -20.94
N LEU A 49 3.89 -27.71 -19.84
CA LEU A 49 5.22 -27.08 -19.88
C LEU A 49 6.25 -27.91 -20.67
N LEU A 50 6.17 -29.25 -20.58
CA LEU A 50 7.03 -30.15 -21.34
C LEU A 50 6.74 -30.11 -22.84
N ASP A 51 5.49 -29.90 -23.26
CA ASP A 51 5.13 -29.73 -24.67
C ASP A 51 5.75 -28.44 -25.24
N PHE A 52 5.73 -27.34 -24.48
CA PHE A 52 6.44 -26.11 -24.85
C PHE A 52 7.96 -26.28 -24.85
N TYR A 53 8.51 -27.03 -23.90
CA TYR A 53 9.92 -27.39 -23.90
C TYR A 53 10.31 -28.16 -25.18
N ALA A 54 9.55 -29.19 -25.54
CA ALA A 54 9.80 -29.99 -26.74
C ALA A 54 9.75 -29.13 -28.01
N ALA A 55 8.76 -28.24 -28.13
CA ALA A 55 8.63 -27.33 -29.26
C ALA A 55 9.82 -26.33 -29.37
N GLY A 56 10.35 -25.87 -28.24
CA GLY A 56 11.54 -25.02 -28.21
C GLY A 56 12.82 -25.80 -28.52
N ARG A 57 12.92 -27.04 -28.02
CA ARG A 57 14.04 -27.94 -28.26
C ARG A 57 14.13 -28.41 -29.72
N GLU A 58 12.99 -28.62 -30.39
CA GLU A 58 12.95 -28.99 -31.81
C GLU A 58 13.58 -27.92 -32.71
N LYS A 59 13.44 -26.64 -32.33
CA LYS A 59 13.94 -25.48 -33.08
C LYS A 59 15.30 -24.98 -32.61
N GLY A 60 15.85 -25.57 -31.55
CA GLY A 60 16.99 -25.00 -30.83
C GLY A 60 17.67 -25.95 -29.85
N SER A 61 18.24 -25.37 -28.81
CA SER A 61 18.99 -26.02 -27.74
C SER A 61 18.10 -26.41 -26.56
N PHE A 62 18.65 -27.22 -25.65
CA PHE A 62 18.04 -27.50 -24.34
C PHE A 62 17.58 -26.23 -23.64
N ASP A 63 18.43 -25.21 -23.64
CA ASP A 63 18.18 -23.91 -23.04
C ASP A 63 17.01 -23.17 -23.68
N GLU A 64 16.89 -23.19 -25.00
CA GLU A 64 15.79 -22.56 -25.73
C GLU A 64 14.47 -23.31 -25.48
N GLY A 65 14.52 -24.64 -25.31
CA GLY A 65 13.40 -25.42 -24.79
C GLY A 65 12.95 -24.94 -23.41
N ILE A 66 13.87 -24.84 -22.45
CA ILE A 66 13.55 -24.37 -21.09
C ILE A 66 13.06 -22.92 -21.11
N GLN A 67 13.62 -22.07 -21.97
CA GLN A 67 13.18 -20.69 -22.14
C GLN A 67 11.71 -20.66 -22.59
N LEU A 68 11.33 -21.42 -23.62
CA LEU A 68 9.96 -21.40 -24.13
C LEU A 68 8.95 -21.93 -23.09
N ALA A 69 9.33 -22.96 -22.34
CA ALA A 69 8.52 -23.45 -21.22
C ALA A 69 8.41 -22.41 -20.09
N LEU A 70 9.48 -21.69 -19.77
CA LEU A 70 9.47 -20.63 -18.77
C LEU A 70 8.59 -19.46 -19.20
N GLU A 71 8.65 -19.04 -20.46
CA GLU A 71 7.75 -18.03 -21.02
C GLU A 71 6.28 -18.43 -20.83
N ARG A 72 5.94 -19.69 -21.15
CA ARG A 72 4.58 -20.23 -20.92
C ARG A 72 4.18 -20.21 -19.45
N LEU A 73 5.11 -20.55 -18.55
CA LEU A 73 4.87 -20.55 -17.10
C LEU A 73 4.58 -19.13 -16.58
N LEU A 74 5.33 -18.12 -17.04
CA LEU A 74 5.22 -16.73 -16.59
C LEU A 74 3.96 -16.02 -17.10
N VAL A 75 3.31 -16.54 -18.15
CA VAL A 75 2.01 -16.04 -18.64
C VAL A 75 0.81 -16.87 -18.14
N ASP A 76 1.04 -17.89 -17.31
CA ASP A 76 -0.03 -18.74 -16.81
C ASP A 76 -0.90 -18.01 -15.76
N PRO A 77 -2.23 -18.15 -15.79
CA PRO A 77 -3.11 -17.58 -14.76
C PRO A 77 -2.75 -18.00 -13.32
N ASN A 78 -2.25 -19.22 -13.12
CA ASN A 78 -1.83 -19.69 -11.80
C ASN A 78 -0.56 -18.99 -11.29
N PHE A 79 0.23 -18.38 -12.18
CA PHE A 79 1.37 -17.52 -11.80
C PHE A 79 0.90 -16.08 -11.58
N LEU A 80 0.19 -15.50 -12.55
CA LEU A 80 -0.26 -14.11 -12.56
C LEU A 80 -1.23 -13.78 -11.42
N PHE A 81 -2.07 -14.73 -11.02
CA PHE A 81 -3.07 -14.56 -9.98
C PHE A 81 -2.80 -15.49 -8.79
N ARG A 82 -3.07 -15.00 -7.59
CA ARG A 82 -3.19 -15.82 -6.38
C ARG A 82 -4.65 -16.24 -6.25
N ILE A 83 -4.99 -17.34 -6.90
CA ILE A 83 -6.37 -17.85 -6.96
C ILE A 83 -6.63 -18.65 -5.69
N GLU A 84 -7.67 -18.26 -4.96
CA GLU A 84 -8.23 -19.02 -3.85
C GLU A 84 -9.56 -19.60 -4.29
N ARG A 85 -9.78 -20.88 -4.01
CA ARG A 85 -10.96 -21.58 -4.53
C ARG A 85 -11.98 -21.79 -3.43
N ASP A 86 -13.19 -21.30 -3.69
CA ASP A 86 -14.34 -21.59 -2.84
C ASP A 86 -14.56 -23.11 -2.76
N PRO A 87 -14.80 -23.67 -1.57
CA PRO A 87 -15.20 -25.06 -1.43
C PRO A 87 -16.46 -25.32 -2.24
N SER A 88 -16.48 -26.42 -3.01
CA SER A 88 -17.59 -26.74 -3.93
C SER A 88 -18.96 -26.89 -3.27
N ARG A 89 -19.01 -27.04 -1.94
CA ARG A 89 -20.22 -27.19 -1.13
C ARG A 89 -20.51 -26.01 -0.20
N ALA A 90 -19.74 -24.92 -0.26
CA ALA A 90 -19.98 -23.76 0.59
C ALA A 90 -21.18 -22.94 0.07
N ALA A 91 -22.12 -22.59 0.96
CA ALA A 91 -23.22 -21.70 0.61
C ALA A 91 -22.71 -20.25 0.44
N PRO A 92 -23.30 -19.44 -0.48
CA PRO A 92 -22.88 -18.06 -0.67
C PRO A 92 -22.87 -17.25 0.63
N GLY A 93 -21.78 -16.51 0.86
CA GLY A 93 -21.61 -15.69 2.07
C GLY A 93 -21.19 -16.46 3.33
N THR A 94 -20.94 -17.76 3.23
CA THR A 94 -20.46 -18.58 4.36
C THR A 94 -18.95 -18.43 4.49
N PRO A 95 -18.41 -18.02 5.66
CA PRO A 95 -16.97 -18.05 5.91
C PRO A 95 -16.45 -19.48 5.81
N TYR A 96 -15.30 -19.65 5.16
CA TYR A 96 -14.62 -20.93 5.10
C TYR A 96 -13.12 -20.77 5.30
N ASP A 97 -12.53 -21.88 5.66
CA ASP A 97 -11.12 -22.03 5.94
C ASP A 97 -10.34 -22.24 4.64
N VAL A 98 -9.36 -21.38 4.34
CA VAL A 98 -8.49 -21.53 3.15
C VAL A 98 -7.47 -22.65 3.32
N SER A 99 -7.24 -23.47 2.31
CA SER A 99 -6.31 -24.62 2.39
C SER A 99 -4.91 -24.25 2.91
N ASP A 100 -4.16 -25.21 3.48
CA ASP A 100 -2.79 -24.97 3.95
C ASP A 100 -1.88 -24.33 2.89
N LEU A 101 -2.03 -24.70 1.62
CA LEU A 101 -1.26 -24.12 0.50
C LEU A 101 -1.65 -22.65 0.25
N GLU A 102 -2.94 -22.33 0.31
CA GLU A 102 -3.43 -20.94 0.23
C GLU A 102 -2.98 -20.13 1.46
N LEU A 103 -2.95 -20.74 2.64
CA LEU A 103 -2.44 -20.12 3.87
C LEU A 103 -0.95 -19.80 3.75
N ALA A 104 -0.12 -20.74 3.29
CA ALA A 104 1.30 -20.51 3.02
C ALA A 104 1.53 -19.36 2.03
N SER A 105 0.76 -19.34 0.94
CA SER A 105 0.79 -18.26 -0.03
C SER A 105 0.42 -16.91 0.61
N ARG A 106 -0.68 -16.85 1.39
CA ARG A 106 -1.09 -15.64 2.10
C ARG A 106 -0.01 -15.14 3.07
N LEU A 107 0.57 -16.02 3.89
CA LEU A 107 1.63 -15.68 4.84
C LEU A 107 2.87 -15.14 4.14
N SER A 108 3.33 -15.80 3.08
CA SER A 108 4.53 -15.38 2.35
C SER A 108 4.36 -14.02 1.70
N PHE A 109 3.22 -13.75 1.08
CA PHE A 109 3.00 -12.44 0.49
C PHE A 109 2.71 -11.35 1.52
N PHE A 110 2.15 -11.72 2.68
CA PHE A 110 1.95 -10.77 3.77
C PHE A 110 3.28 -10.35 4.40
N LEU A 111 4.16 -11.31 4.71
CA LEU A 111 5.41 -11.06 5.43
C LEU A 111 6.59 -10.71 4.50
N TRP A 112 6.69 -11.34 3.34
CA TRP A 112 7.84 -11.22 2.42
C TRP A 112 7.52 -10.58 1.09
N SER A 113 6.24 -10.31 0.78
CA SER A 113 5.80 -9.85 -0.55
C SER A 113 6.33 -10.73 -1.69
N SER A 114 6.53 -12.02 -1.42
CA SER A 114 7.18 -12.98 -2.34
C SER A 114 6.56 -14.37 -2.21
N VAL A 115 6.97 -15.31 -3.07
CA VAL A 115 6.54 -16.72 -3.05
C VAL A 115 7.02 -17.43 -1.77
N PRO A 116 6.25 -18.40 -1.25
CA PRO A 116 6.67 -19.19 -0.09
C PRO A 116 7.95 -19.95 -0.42
N ASP A 117 8.81 -20.12 0.58
CA ASP A 117 9.99 -20.96 0.45
C ASP A 117 9.63 -22.44 0.57
N ASP A 118 10.61 -23.30 0.25
CA ASP A 118 10.40 -24.74 0.18
C ASP A 118 9.97 -25.32 1.54
N GLU A 119 10.47 -24.78 2.65
CA GLU A 119 10.10 -25.22 4.01
C GLU A 119 8.61 -24.95 4.30
N LEU A 120 8.16 -23.72 4.08
CA LEU A 120 6.76 -23.33 4.30
C LEU A 120 5.83 -24.10 3.36
N LEU A 121 6.23 -24.24 2.10
CA LEU A 121 5.44 -24.94 1.10
C LEU A 121 5.34 -26.45 1.40
N ALA A 122 6.42 -27.07 1.88
CA ALA A 122 6.42 -28.47 2.27
C ALA A 122 5.57 -28.72 3.54
N ALA A 123 5.64 -27.83 4.54
CA ALA A 123 4.77 -27.89 5.71
C ALA A 123 3.29 -27.78 5.34
N ALA A 124 2.97 -26.89 4.38
CA ALA A 124 1.63 -26.74 3.85
C ALA A 124 1.16 -27.96 3.03
N ALA A 125 2.02 -28.50 2.18
CA ALA A 125 1.71 -29.69 1.37
C ALA A 125 1.42 -30.94 2.24
N ARG A 126 2.03 -31.02 3.43
CA ARG A 126 1.74 -32.08 4.42
C ARG A 126 0.51 -31.82 5.29
N GLY A 127 -0.19 -30.70 5.13
CA GLY A 127 -1.34 -30.34 5.96
C GLY A 127 -0.99 -30.01 7.42
N GLN A 128 0.26 -29.61 7.68
CA GLN A 128 0.76 -29.37 9.04
C GLN A 128 0.72 -27.89 9.45
N LEU A 129 0.59 -26.97 8.48
CA LEU A 129 0.77 -25.54 8.71
C LEU A 129 -0.30 -24.94 9.63
N ARG A 130 -1.52 -25.48 9.62
CA ARG A 130 -2.61 -25.07 10.52
C ARG A 130 -2.39 -25.37 12.00
N ASN A 131 -1.48 -26.28 12.32
CA ASN A 131 -1.21 -26.58 13.73
C ASN A 131 -0.63 -25.33 14.40
N PRO A 132 -1.22 -24.82 15.50
CA PRO A 132 -0.83 -23.53 16.07
C PRO A 132 0.67 -23.39 16.35
N GLY A 133 1.30 -24.46 16.89
CA GLY A 133 2.75 -24.47 17.15
C GLY A 133 3.60 -24.41 15.87
N MET A 134 3.18 -25.11 14.80
CA MET A 134 3.88 -25.06 13.50
C MET A 134 3.70 -23.69 12.84
N LEU A 135 2.49 -23.13 12.89
CA LEU A 135 2.20 -21.80 12.36
C LEU A 135 3.05 -20.73 13.04
N GLU A 136 3.08 -20.72 14.37
CA GLU A 136 3.88 -19.76 15.13
C GLU A 136 5.37 -19.90 14.83
N GLN A 137 5.88 -21.15 14.78
CA GLN A 137 7.27 -21.42 14.43
C GLN A 137 7.63 -20.86 13.05
N GLN A 138 6.79 -21.11 12.04
CA GLN A 138 7.01 -20.60 10.69
C GLN A 138 6.94 -19.08 10.63
N VAL A 139 5.97 -18.45 11.31
CA VAL A 139 5.86 -16.98 11.36
C VAL A 139 7.10 -16.34 12.00
N ARG A 140 7.57 -16.86 13.14
CA ARG A 140 8.78 -16.35 13.80
C ARG A 140 10.03 -16.49 12.92
N ARG A 141 10.19 -17.65 12.27
CA ARG A 141 11.26 -17.89 11.29
C ARG A 141 11.20 -16.89 10.15
N MET A 142 10.01 -16.66 9.60
CA MET A 142 9.83 -15.74 8.49
C MET A 142 10.10 -14.28 8.87
N LEU A 143 9.72 -13.86 10.06
CA LEU A 143 10.01 -12.52 10.59
C LEU A 143 11.51 -12.29 10.84
N ALA A 144 12.26 -13.34 11.17
CA ALA A 144 13.72 -13.27 11.32
C ALA A 144 14.46 -13.12 9.98
N ASP A 145 13.87 -13.57 8.87
CA ASP A 145 14.46 -13.45 7.54
C ASP A 145 14.57 -11.98 7.08
N SER A 146 15.65 -11.65 6.38
CA SER A 146 15.87 -10.34 5.76
C SER A 146 14.70 -9.85 4.88
N ARG A 147 13.97 -10.77 4.22
CA ARG A 147 12.80 -10.49 3.38
C ARG A 147 11.64 -9.87 4.15
N ALA A 148 11.57 -10.05 5.47
CA ALA A 148 10.54 -9.45 6.32
C ALA A 148 10.59 -7.92 6.34
N THR A 149 11.71 -7.31 5.93
CA THR A 149 11.82 -5.84 5.75
C THR A 149 10.73 -5.31 4.80
N THR A 150 10.26 -6.12 3.85
CA THR A 150 9.15 -5.74 2.95
C THR A 150 7.83 -5.50 3.68
N LEU A 151 7.60 -6.13 4.85
CA LEU A 151 6.46 -5.83 5.70
C LEU A 151 6.51 -4.39 6.19
N VAL A 152 7.70 -3.90 6.56
CA VAL A 152 7.90 -2.52 7.01
C VAL A 152 7.63 -1.54 5.86
N ASP A 153 8.28 -1.76 4.72
CA ASP A 153 8.16 -0.87 3.56
C ASP A 153 6.74 -0.89 2.99
N GLY A 154 6.18 -2.09 2.91
CA GLY A 154 4.85 -2.48 2.45
C GLY A 154 3.74 -1.92 3.33
N PHE A 155 3.55 -2.59 4.45
CA PHE A 155 2.44 -2.37 5.36
C PHE A 155 2.60 -1.07 6.15
N ALA A 156 3.72 -0.85 6.84
CA ALA A 156 3.86 0.33 7.70
C ALA A 156 3.90 1.63 6.88
N GLY A 157 4.59 1.61 5.74
CA GLY A 157 4.61 2.74 4.81
C GLY A 157 3.22 3.18 4.32
N GLN A 158 2.33 2.21 4.06
CA GLN A 158 0.96 2.46 3.64
C GLN A 158 0.03 2.80 4.82
N TRP A 159 0.10 2.04 5.91
CA TRP A 159 -0.68 2.26 7.12
C TRP A 159 -0.48 3.66 7.69
N LEU A 160 0.79 4.10 7.80
CA LEU A 160 1.13 5.41 8.33
C LEU A 160 1.05 6.54 7.28
N GLN A 161 0.80 6.18 6.02
CA GLN A 161 0.74 7.09 4.88
C GLN A 161 2.06 7.86 4.62
N VAL A 162 3.17 7.41 5.21
CA VAL A 162 4.47 8.09 5.09
C VAL A 162 5.02 8.05 3.67
N ARG A 163 4.59 7.09 2.84
CA ARG A 163 4.89 7.07 1.39
C ARG A 163 4.47 8.36 0.67
N ASN A 164 3.45 9.05 1.17
CA ASN A 164 2.96 10.29 0.59
C ASN A 164 3.91 11.47 0.84
N ILE A 165 4.91 11.35 1.70
CA ILE A 165 5.85 12.45 1.96
C ILE A 165 6.54 12.93 0.67
N ARG A 166 6.73 12.04 -0.32
CA ARG A 166 7.30 12.39 -1.63
C ARG A 166 6.41 13.30 -2.47
N THR A 167 5.13 13.41 -2.12
CA THR A 167 4.16 14.30 -2.76
C THR A 167 3.94 15.60 -1.99
N VAL A 168 4.51 15.72 -0.79
CA VAL A 168 4.40 16.92 0.04
C VAL A 168 5.57 17.85 -0.29
N TYR A 169 5.28 19.07 -0.71
CA TYR A 169 6.29 20.10 -1.00
C TYR A 169 6.10 21.26 -0.02
N PRO A 170 6.87 21.31 1.08
CA PRO A 170 6.90 22.48 1.93
C PRO A 170 7.31 23.73 1.13
N ASP A 171 6.78 24.89 1.52
CA ASP A 171 7.13 26.15 0.86
C ASP A 171 8.64 26.42 1.01
N PRO A 172 9.42 26.52 -0.09
CA PRO A 172 10.87 26.72 0.00
C PRO A 172 11.27 28.07 0.61
N GLY A 173 10.41 29.09 0.56
CA GLY A 173 10.64 30.38 1.18
C GLY A 173 10.49 30.33 2.70
N GLU A 174 9.55 29.54 3.21
CA GLU A 174 9.37 29.33 4.66
C GLU A 174 10.28 28.23 5.23
N PHE A 175 10.55 27.18 4.46
CA PHE A 175 11.32 25.99 4.88
C PHE A 175 12.53 25.71 3.96
N PRO A 176 13.50 26.63 3.86
CA PRO A 176 14.62 26.52 2.90
C PRO A 176 15.55 25.34 3.17
N HIS A 177 15.53 24.78 4.38
CA HIS A 177 16.35 23.63 4.77
C HIS A 177 15.67 22.27 4.55
N PHE A 178 14.46 22.25 3.98
CA PHE A 178 13.77 21.01 3.63
C PHE A 178 14.16 20.57 2.21
N ASP A 179 15.15 19.69 2.14
CA ASP A 179 15.64 19.08 0.90
C ASP A 179 15.25 17.60 0.81
N ASP A 180 15.50 16.97 -0.35
CA ASP A 180 15.17 15.55 -0.54
C ASP A 180 16.03 14.62 0.32
N ASN A 181 17.25 15.03 0.71
CA ASN A 181 18.07 14.26 1.64
C ASN A 181 17.44 14.18 3.04
N LEU A 182 16.86 15.28 3.52
CA LEU A 182 16.10 15.31 4.77
C LEU A 182 14.83 14.48 4.64
N ARG A 183 14.12 14.60 3.51
CA ARG A 183 12.90 13.82 3.25
C ARG A 183 13.15 12.32 3.34
N GLU A 184 14.18 11.81 2.66
CA GLU A 184 14.54 10.39 2.71
C GLU A 184 15.05 10.00 4.10
N ALA A 185 15.73 10.90 4.83
CA ALA A 185 16.15 10.62 6.19
C ALA A 185 14.97 10.46 7.18
N LEU A 186 13.91 11.27 7.02
CA LEU A 186 12.66 11.16 7.79
C LEU A 186 11.93 9.83 7.53
N LEU A 187 11.92 9.39 6.27
CA LEU A 187 11.36 8.08 5.90
C LEU A 187 12.16 6.94 6.54
N GLU A 188 13.48 7.01 6.42
CA GLU A 188 14.38 5.97 6.90
C GLU A 188 14.34 5.84 8.43
N GLU A 189 14.23 6.94 9.17
CA GLU A 189 13.99 6.94 10.62
C GLU A 189 12.76 6.08 10.96
N THR A 190 11.64 6.32 10.27
CA THR A 190 10.37 5.64 10.55
C THR A 190 10.44 4.17 10.15
N ARG A 191 11.10 3.88 9.03
CA ARG A 191 11.33 2.51 8.56
C ARG A 191 12.15 1.72 9.57
N LEU A 192 13.30 2.23 10.00
CA LEU A 192 14.17 1.57 10.97
C LEU A 192 13.51 1.42 12.34
N PHE A 193 12.74 2.41 12.77
CA PHE A 193 11.97 2.30 14.02
C PHE A 193 10.99 1.14 13.96
N ILE A 194 10.13 1.06 12.94
CA ILE A 194 9.16 -0.04 12.83
C ILE A 194 9.86 -1.40 12.61
N ASP A 195 10.94 -1.44 11.82
CA ASP A 195 11.74 -2.67 11.66
C ASP A 195 12.29 -3.17 13.00
N SER A 196 12.83 -2.28 13.83
CA SER A 196 13.31 -2.64 15.18
C SER A 196 12.19 -3.15 16.09
N GLN A 197 10.99 -2.58 15.99
CA GLN A 197 9.84 -2.99 16.79
C GLN A 197 9.41 -4.42 16.45
N ILE A 198 9.42 -4.77 15.16
CA ILE A 198 9.04 -6.11 14.69
C ILE A 198 10.16 -7.12 14.99
N ARG A 199 11.42 -6.79 14.71
CA ARG A 199 12.55 -7.72 14.90
C ARG A 199 12.86 -8.00 16.36
N GLU A 200 12.67 -7.03 17.23
CA GLU A 200 12.92 -7.15 18.66
C GLU A 200 11.68 -7.60 19.45
N ASP A 201 10.57 -7.96 18.77
CA ASP A 201 9.29 -8.39 19.39
C ASP A 201 8.81 -7.40 20.47
N ARG A 202 8.88 -6.09 20.16
CA ARG A 202 8.52 -5.02 21.09
C ARG A 202 7.00 -4.91 21.24
N GLY A 203 6.56 -4.48 22.41
CA GLY A 203 5.14 -4.27 22.67
C GLY A 203 4.58 -3.11 21.86
N VAL A 204 3.37 -3.27 21.30
CA VAL A 204 2.65 -2.22 20.56
C VAL A 204 2.59 -0.85 21.29
N PRO A 205 2.43 -0.76 22.63
CA PRO A 205 2.46 0.53 23.31
C PRO A 205 3.77 1.32 23.14
N GLU A 206 4.89 0.62 22.95
CA GLU A 206 6.21 1.24 22.74
C GLU A 206 6.22 2.07 21.44
N LEU A 207 5.38 1.74 20.46
CA LEU A 207 5.20 2.59 19.27
C LEU A 207 4.81 4.03 19.63
N LEU A 208 4.18 4.28 20.78
CA LEU A 208 3.80 5.62 21.21
C LEU A 208 4.71 6.18 22.30
N SER A 209 5.35 5.31 23.09
CA SER A 209 6.11 5.72 24.28
C SER A 209 7.63 5.56 24.16
N ALA A 210 8.15 5.08 23.02
CA ALA A 210 9.59 4.88 22.84
C ALA A 210 10.38 6.16 23.14
N ASP A 211 11.42 6.01 23.95
CA ASP A 211 12.36 7.06 24.37
C ASP A 211 13.62 7.07 23.51
N TYR A 212 13.54 6.55 22.28
CA TYR A 212 14.65 6.51 21.33
C TYR A 212 14.13 6.68 19.90
N THR A 213 15.03 7.04 19.00
CA THR A 213 14.78 7.05 17.56
C THR A 213 16.04 6.68 16.77
N PHE A 214 15.95 6.59 15.45
CA PHE A 214 17.06 6.30 14.55
C PHE A 214 17.51 7.56 13.83
N LEU A 215 18.75 7.99 14.06
CA LEU A 215 19.27 9.25 13.50
C LEU A 215 20.56 9.00 12.70
N ASN A 216 20.67 9.69 11.57
CA ASN A 216 21.95 10.04 10.96
C ASN A 216 22.27 11.52 11.23
N GLU A 217 23.44 12.00 10.83
CA GLU A 217 23.86 13.38 11.12
C GLU A 217 22.92 14.45 10.54
N ARG A 218 22.40 14.24 9.33
CA ARG A 218 21.49 15.20 8.66
C ARG A 218 20.21 15.38 9.48
N LEU A 219 19.63 14.27 9.93
CA LEU A 219 18.40 14.28 10.71
C LEU A 219 18.64 14.75 12.15
N ALA A 220 19.76 14.35 12.75
CA ALA A 220 20.16 14.83 14.08
C ALA A 220 20.31 16.36 14.11
N ARG A 221 20.94 16.95 13.08
CA ARG A 221 20.99 18.42 12.92
C ARG A 221 19.61 19.05 12.79
N HIS A 222 18.71 18.43 12.02
CA HIS A 222 17.32 18.91 11.90
C HIS A 222 16.56 18.87 13.22
N TYR A 223 16.81 17.86 14.05
CA TYR A 223 16.19 17.71 15.36
C TYR A 223 16.94 18.46 16.48
N GLY A 224 18.14 18.96 16.24
CA GLY A 224 18.97 19.58 17.28
C GLY A 224 19.54 18.57 18.27
N VAL A 225 19.72 17.30 17.87
CA VAL A 225 20.36 16.27 18.69
C VAL A 225 21.87 16.31 18.45
N PRO A 226 22.69 16.66 19.46
CA PRO A 226 24.14 16.73 19.30
C PRO A 226 24.78 15.34 19.22
N ASN A 227 26.08 15.30 18.88
CA ASN A 227 26.94 14.10 18.97
C ASN A 227 26.58 12.92 18.04
N VAL A 228 25.85 13.16 16.94
CA VAL A 228 25.58 12.17 15.88
C VAL A 228 26.29 12.61 14.60
N TYR A 229 27.21 11.78 14.10
CA TYR A 229 28.07 12.12 12.95
C TYR A 229 28.03 11.05 11.87
N GLY A 230 28.09 11.45 10.59
CA GLY A 230 28.08 10.57 9.43
C GLY A 230 26.69 10.20 8.90
N SER A 231 26.69 9.50 7.77
CA SER A 231 25.48 9.14 7.02
C SER A 231 24.72 7.93 7.56
N ARG A 232 25.38 7.08 8.36
CA ARG A 232 24.78 5.85 8.91
C ARG A 232 23.82 6.17 10.05
N PHE A 233 22.63 5.57 9.98
CA PHE A 233 21.64 5.61 11.05
C PHE A 233 22.11 4.81 12.26
N ARG A 234 21.78 5.31 13.45
CA ARG A 234 22.00 4.63 14.72
C ARG A 234 20.83 4.90 15.66
N ARG A 235 20.56 3.95 16.55
CA ARG A 235 19.59 4.13 17.64
C ARG A 235 20.15 5.13 18.65
N VAL A 236 19.41 6.19 18.93
CA VAL A 236 19.80 7.29 19.83
C VAL A 236 18.69 7.50 20.86
N PRO A 237 19.02 7.53 22.17
CA PRO A 237 18.04 7.87 23.21
C PRO A 237 17.64 9.35 23.10
N LEU A 238 16.36 9.61 23.28
CA LEU A 238 15.76 10.94 23.30
C LEU A 238 15.65 11.40 24.76
N ASN A 239 16.52 12.33 25.14
CA ASN A 239 16.44 12.98 26.45
C ASN A 239 15.49 14.18 26.38
N GLY A 240 14.39 14.14 27.12
CA GLY A 240 13.38 15.20 27.16
C GLY A 240 12.06 14.74 26.53
N GLY A 241 10.97 14.83 27.30
CA GLY A 241 9.65 14.26 26.96
C GLY A 241 8.91 14.88 25.77
N ASP A 242 9.57 15.74 24.98
CA ASP A 242 8.97 16.44 23.85
C ASP A 242 8.94 15.61 22.56
N ARG A 243 9.74 14.53 22.48
CA ARG A 243 9.79 13.62 21.33
C ARG A 243 9.84 12.18 21.82
N GLY A 244 8.82 11.41 21.46
CA GLY A 244 8.72 10.01 21.82
C GLY A 244 7.78 9.26 20.89
N GLY A 245 8.17 8.04 20.57
CA GLY A 245 7.45 7.16 19.66
C GLY A 245 7.12 7.77 18.30
N LEU A 246 6.21 7.09 17.62
CA LEU A 246 5.82 7.31 16.24
C LEU A 246 5.23 8.69 16.00
N LEU A 247 4.52 9.27 16.97
CA LEU A 247 3.90 10.59 16.84
C LEU A 247 4.93 11.73 16.84
N GLY A 248 6.13 11.48 17.35
CA GLY A 248 7.25 12.44 17.32
C GLY A 248 8.02 12.47 16.00
N HIS A 249 7.82 11.48 15.11
CA HIS A 249 8.57 11.36 13.87
C HIS A 249 8.23 12.47 12.88
N GLY A 250 9.26 13.09 12.32
CA GLY A 250 9.07 14.19 11.38
C GLY A 250 8.35 13.76 10.09
N SER A 251 8.49 12.50 9.67
CA SER A 251 7.76 11.96 8.51
C SER A 251 6.24 12.08 8.68
N ILE A 252 5.73 11.70 9.86
CA ILE A 252 4.31 11.76 10.23
C ILE A 252 3.87 13.21 10.41
N LEU A 253 4.70 14.03 11.07
CA LEU A 253 4.42 15.44 11.24
C LEU A 253 4.34 16.18 9.90
N THR A 254 5.15 15.79 8.90
CA THR A 254 5.12 16.36 7.54
C THR A 254 3.87 15.93 6.78
N VAL A 255 3.54 14.64 6.71
CA VAL A 255 2.35 14.18 5.95
C VAL A 255 1.02 14.60 6.57
N THR A 256 1.03 15.02 7.83
CA THR A 256 -0.15 15.54 8.55
C THR A 256 -0.21 17.08 8.62
N SER A 257 0.57 17.78 7.80
CA SER A 257 0.64 19.25 7.77
C SER A 257 0.32 19.83 6.38
N TYR A 258 0.12 21.14 6.32
CA TYR A 258 0.08 21.88 5.05
C TYR A 258 1.49 22.29 4.62
N PRO A 259 1.71 22.62 3.33
CA PRO A 259 3.00 23.09 2.83
C PRO A 259 3.64 24.26 3.61
N ASN A 260 2.81 25.16 4.14
CA ASN A 260 3.22 26.41 4.79
C ASN A 260 2.94 26.43 6.31
N ARG A 261 2.36 25.38 6.89
CA ARG A 261 2.05 25.36 8.34
C ARG A 261 1.68 23.99 8.87
N THR A 262 1.84 23.83 10.18
CA THR A 262 1.31 22.68 10.91
C THR A 262 -0.23 22.70 10.95
N SER A 263 -0.85 21.54 11.10
CA SER A 263 -2.31 21.41 11.15
C SER A 263 -2.75 20.41 12.22
N PRO A 264 -3.15 20.90 13.42
CA PRO A 264 -3.73 20.04 14.46
C PRO A 264 -4.99 19.28 13.99
N VAL A 265 -5.76 19.87 13.06
CA VAL A 265 -6.97 19.26 12.51
C VAL A 265 -6.64 18.06 11.63
N LEU A 266 -5.67 18.20 10.72
CA LEU A 266 -5.24 17.09 9.87
C LEU A 266 -4.57 15.99 10.70
N ARG A 267 -3.74 16.36 11.68
CA ARG A 267 -3.11 15.41 12.59
C ARG A 267 -4.12 14.65 13.43
N GLY A 268 -5.11 15.34 14.02
CA GLY A 268 -6.19 14.71 14.78
C GLY A 268 -7.05 13.78 13.90
N LYS A 269 -7.30 14.15 12.64
CA LYS A 269 -7.95 13.26 11.67
C LYS A 269 -7.11 12.00 11.43
N TRP A 270 -5.82 12.14 11.17
CA TRP A 270 -4.90 11.02 10.93
C TRP A 270 -4.84 10.06 12.13
N ILE A 271 -4.82 10.56 13.36
CA ILE A 271 -4.85 9.73 14.58
C ILE A 271 -6.16 8.93 14.66
N LEU A 272 -7.31 9.59 14.45
CA LEU A 272 -8.62 8.92 14.47
C LEU A 272 -8.73 7.81 13.42
N GLU A 273 -8.17 8.05 12.23
CA GLU A 273 -8.25 7.11 11.10
C GLU A 273 -7.24 5.97 11.19
N ASN A 274 -5.97 6.26 11.49
CA ASN A 274 -4.89 5.27 11.38
C ASN A 274 -4.52 4.61 12.71
N ILE A 275 -4.75 5.26 13.85
CA ILE A 275 -4.41 4.72 15.18
C ILE A 275 -5.64 4.17 15.90
N LEU A 276 -6.71 4.97 15.98
CA LEU A 276 -7.91 4.60 16.76
C LEU A 276 -8.94 3.77 15.97
N GLY A 277 -8.83 3.72 14.64
CA GLY A 277 -9.79 2.98 13.80
C GLY A 277 -11.21 3.56 13.80
N THR A 278 -11.38 4.83 14.15
CA THR A 278 -12.67 5.54 14.21
C THR A 278 -12.71 6.68 13.20
N PRO A 279 -12.79 6.39 11.89
CA PRO A 279 -12.80 7.42 10.85
C PRO A 279 -13.98 8.36 11.04
N ARG A 280 -13.76 9.66 10.81
CA ARG A 280 -14.84 10.65 10.92
C ARG A 280 -15.93 10.32 9.89
N PRO A 281 -17.22 10.44 10.27
CA PRO A 281 -18.30 10.22 9.32
C PRO A 281 -18.12 11.15 8.13
N ARG A 282 -18.24 10.61 6.91
CA ARG A 282 -18.18 11.41 5.69
C ARG A 282 -19.16 12.57 5.83
N ARG A 283 -18.70 13.79 5.51
CA ARG A 283 -19.58 14.97 5.45
C ARG A 283 -20.80 14.59 4.62
N ARG A 284 -22.01 14.73 5.19
CA ARG A 284 -23.24 14.51 4.41
C ARG A 284 -23.15 15.36 3.15
N PRO A 285 -23.52 14.83 1.96
CA PRO A 285 -23.57 15.64 0.74
C PRO A 285 -24.39 16.90 1.05
N ARG A 286 -23.88 18.08 0.65
CA ARG A 286 -24.58 19.35 0.90
C ARG A 286 -26.03 19.17 0.45
N CYS A 287 -26.96 19.42 1.37
CA CYS A 287 -28.38 19.40 1.08
C CYS A 287 -28.64 20.36 -0.11
N PRO A 288 -29.49 20.01 -1.11
CA PRO A 288 -29.73 20.83 -2.30
C PRO A 288 -30.19 22.27 -2.02
N ARG A 289 -30.59 22.59 -0.78
CA ARG A 289 -31.14 23.88 -0.37
C ARG A 289 -30.13 24.95 0.08
N CYS A 290 -28.82 24.71 0.01
CA CYS A 290 -27.83 25.76 0.19
C CYS A 290 -27.35 26.35 -1.15
N ARG A 291 -28.28 26.67 -2.06
CA ARG A 291 -28.07 27.72 -3.07
C ARG A 291 -28.66 29.00 -2.51
N SER A 292 -27.85 29.78 -1.78
CA SER A 292 -28.14 31.21 -1.67
C SER A 292 -27.85 31.82 -3.03
N GLU A 293 -28.85 32.52 -3.57
CA GLU A 293 -28.82 33.22 -4.85
C GLU A 293 -27.56 34.08 -4.99
N VAL A 294 -26.57 33.60 -5.75
CA VAL A 294 -25.69 34.49 -6.48
C VAL A 294 -26.42 34.77 -7.78
N ARG A 295 -27.15 35.90 -7.83
CA ARG A 295 -27.70 36.44 -9.07
C ARG A 295 -26.55 36.49 -10.08
N ALA A 296 -26.79 35.86 -11.23
CA ALA A 296 -25.90 35.91 -12.38
C ALA A 296 -25.75 37.37 -12.83
N ALA A 297 -24.64 38.00 -12.45
CA ALA A 297 -24.10 39.12 -13.21
C ALA A 297 -23.33 38.52 -14.38
N GLY A 298 -23.82 38.77 -15.59
CA GLY A 298 -23.33 38.17 -16.82
C GLY A 298 -21.83 38.37 -17.03
N THR A 299 -21.15 37.28 -17.40
CA THR A 299 -19.82 37.33 -17.99
C THR A 299 -19.96 37.71 -19.47
N PRO A 300 -19.33 38.79 -19.97
CA PRO A 300 -19.12 38.91 -21.41
C PRO A 300 -17.93 38.01 -21.84
N PRO A 301 -17.91 37.52 -23.09
CA PRO A 301 -16.91 36.55 -23.54
C PRO A 301 -15.54 37.19 -23.76
N CYS A 302 -14.51 36.36 -23.67
CA CYS A 302 -13.12 36.69 -23.96
C CYS A 302 -12.98 37.30 -25.38
N ALA A 303 -12.40 38.49 -25.45
CA ALA A 303 -11.82 39.03 -26.68
C ALA A 303 -10.40 39.52 -26.39
N SER A 304 -9.50 39.05 -27.24
CA SER A 304 -8.10 39.44 -27.43
C SER A 304 -7.90 40.96 -27.50
N GLY A 305 -6.83 41.47 -26.88
CA GLY A 305 -6.33 42.81 -27.18
C GLY A 305 -5.41 43.37 -26.12
N TRP A 306 -4.10 43.34 -26.37
CA TRP A 306 -3.14 44.15 -25.63
C TRP A 306 -3.42 45.64 -25.88
N ARG A 307 -3.55 46.44 -24.82
CA ARG A 307 -3.21 47.87 -24.85
C ARG A 307 -2.87 48.40 -23.46
N ARG A 308 -1.75 49.11 -23.39
CA ARG A 308 -1.19 49.83 -22.22
C ARG A 308 -1.80 51.24 -22.19
N ILE A 309 -1.98 51.86 -21.01
CA ILE A 309 -1.79 53.30 -20.66
C ILE A 309 -2.47 53.64 -19.30
N GLY A 310 -1.75 54.33 -18.40
CA GLY A 310 -2.32 55.48 -17.64
C GLY A 310 -2.58 55.39 -16.13
N THR A 311 -1.56 55.69 -15.32
CA THR A 311 -1.50 56.57 -14.11
C THR A 311 -2.66 56.72 -13.07
N THR A 312 -2.30 56.42 -11.80
CA THR A 312 -2.66 56.86 -10.41
C THR A 312 -3.62 58.05 -10.15
N PRO A 313 -4.27 58.23 -8.94
CA PRO A 313 -3.67 58.19 -7.57
C PRO A 313 -4.55 57.58 -6.41
N PRO A 314 -4.10 57.58 -5.11
CA PRO A 314 -4.58 56.64 -4.07
C PRO A 314 -5.38 57.25 -2.88
N ALA A 315 -5.81 56.33 -1.98
CA ALA A 315 -6.13 56.46 -0.53
C ALA A 315 -7.60 56.82 -0.14
N PRO A 316 -8.09 56.51 1.11
CA PRO A 316 -7.34 56.18 2.33
C PRO A 316 -7.79 54.98 3.19
N ARG A 317 -6.94 54.70 4.18
CA ARG A 317 -7.05 53.71 5.27
C ARG A 317 -8.21 53.99 6.22
N ALA A 318 -8.78 52.93 6.80
CA ALA A 318 -9.51 52.99 8.06
C ALA A 318 -9.08 51.85 9.00
N THR A 319 -9.03 52.21 10.27
CA THR A 319 -8.39 51.59 11.43
C THR A 319 -9.26 50.56 12.16
N HIS A 320 -8.56 49.59 12.79
CA HIS A 320 -8.83 48.75 13.98
C HIS A 320 -10.09 49.00 14.85
N PRO A 321 -10.63 47.96 15.54
CA PRO A 321 -10.06 47.60 16.85
C PRO A 321 -9.92 46.10 17.16
N SER A 322 -8.86 45.84 17.90
CA SER A 322 -8.49 44.63 18.63
C SER A 322 -9.44 44.38 19.81
N ILE A 323 -9.80 43.13 20.08
CA ILE A 323 -10.50 42.74 21.32
C ILE A 323 -9.55 41.89 22.16
N HIS A 324 -9.19 42.44 23.32
CA HIS A 324 -8.52 41.77 24.43
C HIS A 324 -9.43 40.71 25.06
N TRP A 325 -8.88 39.55 25.40
CA TRP A 325 -9.45 38.60 26.36
C TRP A 325 -8.68 38.69 27.66
N ASP A 326 -9.36 39.04 28.74
CA ASP A 326 -8.89 38.85 30.10
C ASP A 326 -9.89 38.00 30.90
N SER A 327 -9.39 37.52 32.02
CA SER A 327 -9.56 36.24 32.65
C SER A 327 -10.47 36.28 33.89
N ARG A 328 -10.72 35.08 34.46
CA ARG A 328 -11.26 34.78 35.82
C ARG A 328 -12.79 34.93 35.97
N SER A 329 -13.51 34.12 36.75
CA SER A 329 -13.20 32.98 37.62
C SER A 329 -14.49 32.39 38.23
N ARG A 330 -14.40 31.17 38.80
CA ARG A 330 -15.28 30.52 39.82
C ARG A 330 -16.72 30.20 39.35
N GLY A 331 -17.38 29.11 39.71
CA GLY A 331 -17.19 28.04 40.69
C GLY A 331 -18.59 27.50 41.08
N SER A 332 -18.67 26.26 41.57
CA SER A 332 -19.81 25.62 42.28
C SER A 332 -20.85 24.76 41.50
N THR A 333 -20.70 23.42 41.63
CA THR A 333 -21.64 22.43 42.24
C THR A 333 -23.17 22.68 42.20
N ARG A 334 -24.11 21.73 41.99
CA ARG A 334 -24.20 20.25 41.85
C ARG A 334 -25.69 19.91 41.42
N PRO A 335 -26.25 18.68 41.52
CA PRO A 335 -26.78 17.92 40.38
C PRO A 335 -28.31 17.65 40.39
N GLY A 336 -28.85 17.03 39.33
CA GLY A 336 -30.17 16.41 39.41
C GLY A 336 -30.71 15.74 38.14
N ARG A 337 -30.95 14.42 38.24
CA ARG A 337 -32.04 13.61 37.65
C ARG A 337 -32.18 13.65 36.12
N GLY A 338 -32.03 12.56 35.38
CA GLY A 338 -32.79 11.32 35.53
C GLY A 338 -33.99 11.35 34.57
N ALA A 339 -33.82 10.86 33.33
CA ALA A 339 -34.92 10.49 32.45
C ALA A 339 -34.48 9.38 31.48
N ARG A 340 -35.05 8.19 31.69
CA ARG A 340 -35.01 7.02 30.82
C ARG A 340 -36.47 6.69 30.52
N TRP A 341 -36.86 6.64 29.24
CA TRP A 341 -38.07 5.97 28.71
C TRP A 341 -37.76 5.62 27.23
N THR A 342 -37.42 4.37 26.92
CA THR A 342 -38.26 3.23 26.48
C THR A 342 -38.82 3.32 25.05
N ARG A 343 -38.49 2.25 24.28
CA ARG A 343 -39.08 1.83 23.00
C ARG A 343 -40.56 1.46 23.13
N ALA A 344 -41.30 1.60 22.03
CA ALA A 344 -42.51 0.84 21.69
C ALA A 344 -42.71 0.85 20.14
N PRO A 345 -43.51 -0.06 19.53
CA PRO A 345 -43.06 -0.85 18.37
C PRO A 345 -43.96 -0.81 17.10
N SER A 346 -43.48 -1.56 16.08
CA SER A 346 -44.18 -2.37 15.07
C SER A 346 -45.22 -1.76 14.11
N SER A 347 -45.02 -1.98 12.81
CA SER A 347 -46.04 -2.60 11.94
C SER A 347 -45.41 -3.27 10.72
N THR A 348 -46.05 -4.35 10.28
CA THR A 348 -45.58 -5.39 9.36
C THR A 348 -46.56 -5.45 8.16
N LEU A 349 -46.07 -5.19 6.93
CA LEU A 349 -46.48 -5.74 5.59
C LEU A 349 -47.99 -5.74 5.18
N PRO A 350 -48.45 -6.16 3.96
CA PRO A 350 -47.78 -6.75 2.78
C PRO A 350 -48.23 -6.24 1.37
N GLY A 351 -47.62 -6.80 0.29
CA GLY A 351 -48.25 -7.01 -1.04
C GLY A 351 -47.63 -6.26 -2.24
N ARG A 352 -46.72 -6.86 -3.02
CA ARG A 352 -46.87 -7.68 -4.27
C ARG A 352 -47.08 -6.92 -5.60
N PHE A 353 -46.09 -7.12 -6.49
CA PHE A 353 -46.09 -7.27 -7.96
C PHE A 353 -46.65 -6.19 -8.91
N ARG A 354 -45.78 -5.70 -9.82
CA ARG A 354 -45.95 -5.82 -11.29
C ARG A 354 -44.64 -5.54 -12.03
N ALA A 355 -44.44 -6.27 -13.13
CA ALA A 355 -43.25 -6.31 -13.97
C ALA A 355 -43.49 -5.66 -15.36
N ALA A 356 -42.40 -5.08 -15.90
CA ALA A 356 -42.04 -4.86 -17.32
C ALA A 356 -42.92 -3.89 -18.17
N PRO A 357 -42.40 -3.28 -19.27
CA PRO A 357 -41.74 -3.98 -20.38
C PRO A 357 -40.40 -3.41 -20.90
N ARG A 358 -39.71 -4.30 -21.62
CA ARG A 358 -38.58 -4.09 -22.52
C ARG A 358 -38.97 -3.21 -23.73
N LEU A 359 -38.03 -2.42 -24.23
CA LEU A 359 -38.04 -1.93 -25.61
C LEU A 359 -36.77 -2.36 -26.35
N LYS A 360 -37.00 -3.04 -27.49
CA LYS A 360 -36.09 -3.34 -28.61
C LYS A 360 -35.54 -2.00 -29.15
N GLY A 361 -34.30 -1.85 -29.59
CA GLY A 361 -33.59 -2.64 -30.60
C GLY A 361 -33.61 -1.87 -31.93
N CYS A 362 -32.51 -1.21 -32.29
CA CYS A 362 -32.18 -0.84 -33.68
C CYS A 362 -30.72 -1.19 -33.94
N ARG A 363 -30.53 -1.99 -34.99
CA ARG A 363 -29.27 -2.47 -35.54
C ARG A 363 -28.75 -1.49 -36.60
N ASP A 364 -27.49 -1.74 -36.97
CA ASP A 364 -26.85 -1.46 -38.25
C ASP A 364 -26.23 -0.07 -38.47
N CYS A 365 -24.92 -0.01 -38.23
CA CYS A 365 -23.83 0.27 -39.19
C CYS A 365 -22.53 0.12 -38.37
N GLY A 366 -21.48 -0.61 -38.75
CA GLY A 366 -21.05 -1.04 -40.06
C GLY A 366 -19.55 -0.74 -40.18
N ARG A 367 -18.72 -1.70 -39.74
CA ARG A 367 -17.37 -2.05 -40.24
C ARG A 367 -16.13 -1.15 -40.03
N CYS A 368 -15.04 -1.91 -39.85
CA CYS A 368 -13.61 -1.68 -40.09
C CYS A 368 -12.80 -0.93 -39.01
N CYS A 369 -11.85 -1.58 -38.30
CA CYS A 369 -10.53 -2.09 -38.75
C CYS A 369 -9.68 -0.97 -39.36
N TRP A 370 -8.38 -0.80 -39.12
CA TRP A 370 -7.32 -1.39 -38.29
C TRP A 370 -6.10 -0.46 -38.59
N THR A 371 -5.05 -0.48 -37.75
CA THR A 371 -3.65 -0.06 -38.06
C THR A 371 -3.39 1.42 -38.40
N GLY A 372 -2.32 2.08 -37.99
CA GLY A 372 -1.03 1.66 -37.44
C GLY A 372 0.08 2.48 -38.13
N ALA A 373 1.04 3.00 -37.36
CA ALA A 373 2.34 3.58 -37.80
C ALA A 373 2.25 4.84 -38.72
N SER A 374 3.19 5.78 -38.80
CA SER A 374 4.45 6.11 -38.13
C SER A 374 4.91 7.49 -38.66
N SER A 375 5.81 8.15 -37.92
CA SER A 375 6.96 8.94 -38.40
C SER A 375 6.77 10.24 -39.22
N SER A 376 7.10 11.35 -38.55
CA SER A 376 8.16 12.34 -38.85
C SER A 376 8.17 13.23 -40.10
N CYS A 377 8.50 14.51 -39.82
CA CYS A 377 9.22 15.51 -40.62
C CYS A 377 8.51 16.17 -41.80
N ALA A 378 8.26 17.48 -41.70
CA ALA A 378 8.87 18.48 -42.58
C ALA A 378 8.57 19.92 -42.13
N ARG A 379 9.66 20.71 -42.12
CA ARG A 379 9.82 22.17 -42.07
C ARG A 379 9.73 22.89 -40.73
#